data_AF-A0A1Y3S5Z9-F1
#
_entry.id   AF-A0A1Y3S5Z9-F1
#
_cell.length_a   1.000
_cell.length_b   1.000
_cell.length_c   1.000
_cell.angle_alpha   90.00
_cell.angle_beta   90.00
_cell.angle_gamma   90.00
#
_symmetry.space_group_name_H-M   'P 1'
#
loop_
_entity.id
_entity.type
_entity.pdbx_description
1 polymer ?
#
loop_
_entity_poly.entity_id
_entity_poly.type
_entity_poly.pdbx_seq_one_letter_code
_entity_poly.pdbx_strand_id
1 'polypeptide(L)'
;MRKFRVRRSVNVPYNRQGAIWFAMKRYHSMPEQKKKKVNELLRAAAGENWEALRDYLTSDEENKDVLKKHHIASSTTIYRAMKKFMEAFPDDLL
;
A
#
# COMPACT_ATOMS: atom_id res chain seq x y z
N MET A 1 2.56 15.86 5.43
CA MET A 1 1.51 14.91 5.00
C MET A 1 1.52 14.79 3.48
N ARG A 2 1.70 13.57 2.96
CA ARG A 2 1.72 13.31 1.52
C ARG A 2 0.29 13.41 0.96
N LYS A 3 0.09 14.15 -0.14
CA LYS A 3 -1.23 14.26 -0.79
C LYS A 3 -1.54 13.00 -1.60
N PHE A 4 -2.80 12.56 -1.55
CA PHE A 4 -3.30 11.50 -2.43
C PHE A 4 -3.16 11.92 -3.90
N ARG A 5 -2.70 10.99 -4.74
CA ARG A 5 -2.63 11.16 -6.18
C ARG A 5 -3.17 9.89 -6.83
N VAL A 6 -4.16 10.06 -7.70
CA VAL A 6 -4.72 8.95 -8.47
C VAL A 6 -3.66 8.35 -9.38
N ARG A 7 -3.65 7.02 -9.48
CA ARG A 7 -2.75 6.28 -10.36
C ARG A 7 -3.56 5.73 -11.51
N ARG A 8 -3.34 6.31 -12.70
CA ARG A 8 -4.08 5.97 -13.92
C ARG A 8 -3.86 4.54 -14.40
N SER A 9 -2.72 3.92 -14.06
CA SER A 9 -2.41 2.56 -14.51
C SER A 9 -2.93 1.45 -13.57
N VAL A 10 -3.62 1.83 -12.49
CA VAL A 10 -4.24 0.89 -11.53
C VAL A 10 -5.71 0.78 -11.91
N ASN A 11 -6.20 -0.45 -12.14
CA ASN A 11 -7.57 -0.70 -12.58
C ASN A 11 -8.57 -0.63 -11.41
N VAL A 12 -8.57 0.49 -10.71
CA VAL A 12 -9.40 0.77 -9.54
C VAL A 12 -9.98 2.18 -9.69
N PRO A 13 -11.30 2.40 -9.51
CA PRO A 13 -11.89 3.73 -9.63
C PRO A 13 -11.27 4.75 -8.66
N TYR A 14 -11.28 6.04 -9.04
CA TYR A 14 -10.69 7.14 -8.26
C TYR A 14 -11.12 7.12 -6.78
N ASN A 15 -12.43 7.03 -6.52
CA ASN A 15 -13.00 7.01 -5.18
C ASN A 15 -12.47 5.83 -4.35
N ARG A 16 -12.35 4.65 -4.97
CA ARG A 16 -11.84 3.44 -4.32
C ARG A 16 -10.34 3.53 -4.06
N GLN A 17 -9.54 4.05 -5.00
CA GLN A 17 -8.12 4.32 -4.75
C GLN A 17 -7.91 5.26 -3.56
N GLY A 18 -8.74 6.33 -3.48
CA GLY A 18 -8.72 7.27 -2.37
C GLY A 18 -9.08 6.60 -1.05
N ALA A 19 -10.18 5.84 -1.01
CA ALA A 19 -10.64 5.12 0.18
C ALA A 19 -9.56 4.16 0.71
N ILE A 20 -8.93 3.36 -0.17
CA ILE A 20 -7.82 2.47 0.19
C ILE A 20 -6.65 3.27 0.75
N TRP A 21 -6.27 4.37 0.10
CA TRP A 21 -5.16 5.21 0.54
C TRP A 21 -5.38 5.77 1.96
N PHE A 22 -6.56 6.34 2.22
CA PHE A 22 -6.93 6.85 3.55
C PHE A 22 -7.08 5.74 4.59
N ALA A 23 -7.56 4.55 4.19
CA ALA A 23 -7.58 3.39 5.07
C ALA A 23 -6.16 3.02 5.49
N MET A 24 -5.21 2.89 4.56
CA MET A 24 -3.82 2.56 4.87
C MET A 24 -3.13 3.61 5.74
N LYS A 25 -3.48 4.89 5.64
CA LYS A 25 -3.00 5.91 6.58
C LYS A 25 -3.39 5.68 8.03
N ARG A 26 -4.47 4.94 8.26
CA ARG A 26 -4.94 4.51 9.58
C ARG A 26 -4.50 3.10 9.95
N TYR A 27 -3.60 2.48 9.19
CA TYR A 27 -3.15 1.10 9.41
C TYR A 27 -2.71 0.84 10.85
N HIS A 28 -1.94 1.74 11.46
CA HIS A 28 -1.44 1.56 12.83
C HIS A 28 -2.55 1.58 13.89
N SER A 29 -3.67 2.25 13.62
CA SER A 29 -4.85 2.31 14.49
C SER A 29 -5.93 1.28 14.13
N MET A 30 -5.73 0.44 13.11
CA MET A 30 -6.70 -0.60 12.76
C MET A 30 -6.79 -1.67 13.87
N PRO A 31 -7.97 -2.29 14.06
CA PRO A 31 -8.11 -3.50 14.85
C PRO A 31 -7.19 -4.62 14.36
N GLU A 32 -6.71 -5.46 15.26
CA GLU A 32 -5.71 -6.48 14.95
C GLU A 32 -6.19 -7.47 13.87
N GLN A 33 -7.47 -7.83 13.89
CA GLN A 33 -8.07 -8.70 12.89
C GLN A 33 -8.03 -8.08 11.48
N LYS A 34 -8.28 -6.77 11.36
CA LYS A 34 -8.17 -6.04 10.08
C LYS A 34 -6.70 -5.93 9.66
N LYS A 35 -5.79 -5.61 10.58
CA LYS A 35 -4.34 -5.59 10.31
C LYS A 35 -3.84 -6.92 9.77
N LYS A 36 -4.28 -8.04 10.35
CA LYS A 36 -3.89 -9.39 9.89
C LYS A 36 -4.30 -9.62 8.43
N LYS A 37 -5.55 -9.33 8.07
CA LYS A 37 -6.03 -9.42 6.68
C LYS A 37 -5.24 -8.52 5.74
N VAL A 38 -4.96 -7.27 6.14
CA VAL A 38 -4.14 -6.34 5.35
C VAL A 38 -2.71 -6.87 5.18
N ASN A 39 -2.11 -7.46 6.21
CA ASN A 39 -0.77 -8.05 6.14
C ASN A 39 -0.72 -9.27 5.21
N GLU A 40 -1.74 -10.11 5.22
CA GLU A 40 -1.89 -11.22 4.27
C GLU A 40 -1.97 -10.70 2.82
N LEU A 41 -2.74 -9.64 2.58
CA LEU A 41 -2.82 -8.98 1.27
C LEU A 41 -1.48 -8.36 0.84
N LEU A 42 -0.77 -7.69 1.76
CA LEU A 42 0.55 -7.12 1.50
C LEU A 42 1.55 -8.21 1.10
N ARG A 43 1.55 -9.34 1.83
CA ARG A 43 2.41 -10.50 1.52
C ARG A 43 2.06 -11.14 0.19
N ALA A 44 0.77 -11.32 -0.11
CA ALA A 44 0.33 -11.84 -1.40
C ALA A 44 0.74 -10.93 -2.58
N ALA A 45 0.73 -9.61 -2.38
CA ALA A 45 1.05 -8.63 -3.42
C ALA A 45 2.56 -8.44 -3.65
N ALA A 46 3.36 -8.42 -2.57
CA ALA A 46 4.77 -8.02 -2.59
C ALA A 46 5.78 -9.12 -2.23
N GLY A 47 5.33 -10.26 -1.72
CA GLY A 47 6.21 -11.35 -1.26
C GLY A 47 7.16 -10.87 -0.18
N GLU A 48 8.46 -11.10 -0.36
CA GLU A 48 9.52 -10.67 0.57
C GLU A 48 9.56 -9.15 0.79
N ASN A 49 9.09 -8.36 -0.18
CA ASN A 49 9.09 -6.89 -0.10
C ASN A 49 7.83 -6.32 0.59
N TRP A 50 7.05 -7.13 1.30
CA TRP A 50 5.77 -6.70 1.87
C TRP A 50 5.91 -5.59 2.92
N GLU A 51 6.99 -5.57 3.69
CA GLU A 51 7.25 -4.50 4.66
C GLU A 51 7.55 -3.16 3.99
N ALA A 52 8.30 -3.20 2.89
CA ALA A 52 8.55 -2.02 2.08
C ALA A 52 7.26 -1.49 1.44
N LEU A 53 6.39 -2.39 0.96
CA LEU A 53 5.07 -2.01 0.45
C LEU A 53 4.19 -1.41 1.56
N ARG A 54 4.19 -1.98 2.77
CA ARG A 54 3.49 -1.44 3.93
C ARG A 54 3.95 -0.02 4.20
N ASP A 55 5.24 0.18 4.43
CA ASP A 55 5.80 1.50 4.74
C ASP A 55 5.53 2.50 3.61
N TYR A 56 5.57 2.06 2.35
CA TYR A 56 5.21 2.89 1.19
C TYR A 56 3.76 3.39 1.21
N LEU A 57 2.83 2.59 1.74
CA LEU A 57 1.40 2.89 1.80
C LEU A 57 0.99 3.63 3.07
N THR A 58 1.66 3.36 4.19
CA THR A 58 1.31 3.92 5.50
C THR A 58 2.11 5.18 5.84
N SER A 59 3.39 5.23 5.49
CA SER A 59 4.29 6.32 5.88
C SER A 59 4.03 7.61 5.11
N ASP A 60 4.32 8.73 5.77
CA ASP A 60 4.36 10.07 5.17
C ASP A 60 5.73 10.42 4.57
N GLU A 61 6.71 9.52 4.69
CA GLU A 61 8.02 9.60 4.05
C GLU A 61 7.95 9.70 2.52
N GLU A 62 9.00 10.25 1.92
CA GLU A 62 9.13 10.21 0.47
C GLU A 62 9.36 8.77 -0.01
N ASN A 63 8.85 8.44 -1.20
CA ASN A 63 9.02 7.10 -1.78
C ASN A 63 10.49 6.67 -1.86
N LYS A 64 11.40 7.62 -2.11
CA LYS A 64 12.84 7.34 -2.22
C LYS A 64 13.44 6.90 -0.89
N ASP A 65 13.00 7.49 0.21
CA ASP A 65 13.48 7.18 1.55
C ASP A 65 13.02 5.79 1.98
N VAL A 66 11.75 5.45 1.73
CA VAL A 66 11.22 4.10 1.97
C VAL A 66 12.01 3.06 1.15
N LEU A 67 12.25 3.31 -0.14
CA LEU A 67 13.02 2.38 -0.96
C LEU A 67 14.46 2.21 -0.45
N LYS A 68 15.11 3.30 -0.02
CA LYS A 68 16.45 3.27 0.56
C LYS A 68 16.50 2.47 1.85
N LYS A 69 15.53 2.69 2.76
CA LYS A 69 15.40 1.98 4.05
C LYS A 69 15.28 0.48 3.87
N HIS A 70 14.58 0.05 2.83
CA HIS A 70 14.35 -1.36 2.51
C HIS A 70 15.35 -1.93 1.48
N HIS A 71 16.42 -1.20 1.16
CA HIS A 71 17.43 -1.61 0.18
C HIS A 71 16.88 -2.01 -1.20
N ILE A 72 15.78 -1.37 -1.63
CA ILE A 72 15.13 -1.64 -2.91
C ILE A 72 15.69 -0.71 -3.98
N ALA A 73 16.41 -1.30 -4.93
CA ALA A 73 17.02 -0.57 -6.03
C ALA A 73 16.01 0.01 -7.05
N SER A 74 14.83 -0.60 -7.19
CA SER A 74 13.84 -0.22 -8.20
C SER A 74 12.46 0.10 -7.63
N SER A 75 12.01 1.34 -7.85
CA SER A 75 10.65 1.77 -7.53
C SER A 75 9.56 0.98 -8.27
N THR A 76 9.90 0.38 -9.42
CA THR A 76 8.99 -0.43 -10.23
C THR A 76 8.50 -1.66 -9.49
N THR A 77 9.34 -2.28 -8.66
CA THR A 77 8.97 -3.46 -7.87
C THR A 77 7.85 -3.14 -6.89
N ILE A 78 8.02 -2.07 -6.10
CA ILE A 78 7.00 -1.60 -5.16
C ILE A 78 5.75 -1.09 -5.89
N TYR A 79 5.93 -0.41 -7.03
CA TYR A 79 4.80 0.05 -7.84
C TYR A 79 3.91 -1.10 -8.32
N ARG A 80 4.51 -2.17 -8.85
CA ARG A 80 3.77 -3.36 -9.30
C ARG A 80 3.05 -4.05 -8.15
N ALA A 81 3.69 -4.16 -6.99
CA ALA A 81 3.08 -4.74 -5.81
C ALA A 81 1.92 -3.88 -5.29
N MET A 82 2.08 -2.55 -5.25
CA MET A 82 1.02 -1.61 -4.88
C MET A 82 -0.19 -1.71 -5.82
N LYS A 83 0.04 -1.86 -7.13
CA LYS A 83 -1.04 -2.07 -8.10
C LYS A 83 -1.83 -3.34 -7.77
N LYS A 84 -1.14 -4.48 -7.62
CA LYS A 84 -1.77 -5.76 -7.24
C LYS A 84 -2.56 -5.64 -5.93
N PHE A 85 -1.97 -4.97 -4.93
CA PHE A 85 -2.61 -4.73 -3.64
C PHE A 85 -3.91 -3.94 -3.78
N MET A 86 -3.89 -2.83 -4.53
CA MET A 86 -5.09 -2.01 -4.73
C MET A 86 -6.19 -2.76 -5.49
N GLU A 87 -5.82 -3.52 -6.52
CA GLU A 87 -6.76 -4.30 -7.34
C GLU A 87 -7.38 -5.47 -6.57
N ALA A 88 -6.65 -6.05 -5.61
CA ALA A 88 -7.11 -7.13 -4.76
C ALA A 88 -7.70 -6.67 -3.41
N PHE A 89 -7.75 -5.35 -3.14
CA PHE A 89 -8.20 -4.84 -1.84
C PHE A 89 -9.70 -5.06 -1.66
N PRO A 90 -10.14 -5.82 -0.64
CA PRO A 90 -11.54 -6.16 -0.46
C PRO A 90 -12.33 -5.03 0.19
N ASP A 91 -13.63 -4.99 -0.09
CA ASP A 91 -14.52 -3.90 0.37
C ASP A 91 -14.82 -3.94 1.87
N ASP A 92 -14.69 -5.10 2.55
CA ASP A 92 -14.88 -5.24 3.99
C ASP A 92 -13.76 -4.60 4.85
N LEU A 93 -12.67 -4.20 4.20
CA LEU A 93 -11.52 -3.53 4.82
C LEU A 93 -11.52 -2.01 4.67
N LEU A 94 -12.46 -1.45 3.89
CA LEU A 94 -12.70 0.00 3.81
C LEU A 94 -13.47 0.51 5.04
#